data_AF-A0A358L333-F1
#
_entry.id   AF-A0A358L333-F1
#
_cell.length_a   1.000
_cell.length_b   1.000
_cell.length_c   1.000
_cell.angle_alpha   90.00
_cell.angle_beta   90.00
_cell.angle_gamma   90.00
#
_symmetry.space_group_name_H-M   'P 1'
#
loop_
_entity.id
_entity.type
_entity.pdbx_description
1 polymer ?
#
loop_
_entity_poly.entity_id
_entity_poly.type
_entity_poly.pdbx_seq_one_letter_code
_entity_poly.pdbx_strand_id
1 'polypeptide(L)' 'MIAKETLLDIWKDTAQLKEIDPDRTLFDLGMDSIKVIDISESIFKLSGIRLEWEEFNITSSLNEVYDLLKVKAA' A
#
# COMPACT_ATOMS: atom_id res chain seq x y z
N MET A 1 -13.02 3.48 6.24
CA MET A 1 -12.17 2.66 5.35
C MET A 1 -11.53 3.59 4.32
N ILE A 2 -10.24 3.42 4.02
CA ILE A 2 -9.54 4.22 3.00
C ILE A 2 -10.10 3.93 1.61
N ALA A 3 -10.23 4.95 0.75
CA ALA A 3 -10.66 4.77 -0.64
C ALA A 3 -9.54 4.14 -1.48
N LYS A 4 -9.90 3.36 -2.51
CA LYS A 4 -8.90 2.69 -3.36
C LYS A 4 -8.07 3.69 -4.14
N GLU A 5 -8.70 4.79 -4.55
CA GLU A 5 -8.07 5.90 -5.27
C GLU A 5 -7.00 6.56 -4.39
N THR A 6 -7.29 6.78 -3.10
CA THR A 6 -6.30 7.31 -2.15
C THR A 6 -5.13 6.36 -1.96
N LEU A 7 -5.38 5.05 -1.90
CA LEU A 7 -4.31 4.05 -1.82
C LEU A 7 -3.44 4.04 -3.09
N LEU A 8 -4.07 4.20 -4.26
CA LEU A 8 -3.39 4.31 -5.54
C LEU A 8 -2.50 5.55 -5.61
N ASP A 9 -2.96 6.69 -5.10
CA ASP A 9 -2.18 7.92 -5.06
C ASP A 9 -0.95 7.76 -4.14
N ILE A 10 -1.10 7.14 -2.97
CA ILE A 10 0.04 6.81 -2.08
C ILE A 10 1.10 5.97 -2.80
N TRP A 11 0.67 4.94 -3.54
CA TRP A 11 1.57 4.10 -4.32
C TRP A 11 2.29 4.89 -5.41
N LYS A 12 1.57 5.70 -6.18
CA LYS A 12 2.14 6.51 -7.27
C LYS A 12 3.15 7.52 -6.74
N ASP A 13 2.81 8.21 -5.66
CA ASP A 13 3.66 9.23 -5.05
C ASP A 13 4.94 8.59 -4.50
N THR A 14 4.82 7.45 -3.81
CA THR A 14 5.98 6.73 -3.24
C THR A 14 6.86 6.11 -4.33
N ALA A 15 6.26 5.59 -5.39
CA ALA A 15 6.99 5.03 -6.53
C ALA A 15 7.58 6.11 -7.45
N GLN A 16 7.12 7.36 -7.35
CA GLN A 16 7.39 8.45 -8.31
C GLN A 16 6.99 8.06 -9.75
N LEU A 17 5.86 7.36 -9.88
CA LEU A 17 5.32 6.88 -11.15
C LEU A 17 3.97 7.54 -11.43
N LYS A 18 3.72 7.93 -12.69
CA LYS A 18 2.42 8.50 -13.10
C LYS A 18 1.31 7.45 -13.10
N GLU A 19 1.67 6.22 -13.47
CA GLU A 19 0.78 5.09 -13.58
C GLU A 19 1.47 3.87 -12.99
N ILE A 20 0.70 3.02 -12.33
CA ILE A 20 1.15 1.73 -11.82
C ILE A 20 0.10 0.66 -12.15
N ASP A 21 0.55 -0.58 -12.25
CA ASP A 21 -0.30 -1.75 -12.33
C ASP A 21 -0.71 -2.18 -10.90
N PRO A 22 -1.99 -2.17 -10.52
CA PRO A 22 -2.45 -2.50 -9.17
C PRO A 22 -2.15 -3.92 -8.71
N ASP A 23 -1.86 -4.83 -9.65
CA ASP A 23 -1.54 -6.24 -9.38
C ASP A 23 -0.04 -6.50 -9.31
N ARG A 24 0.80 -5.50 -9.63
CA ARG A 24 2.25 -5.59 -9.43
C ARG A 24 2.61 -5.38 -7.97
N THR A 25 3.58 -6.16 -7.51
CA THR A 25 4.11 -6.01 -6.16
C THR A 25 4.90 -4.71 -6.02
N LEU A 26 5.05 -4.23 -4.79
CA LEU A 26 5.94 -3.10 -4.48
C LEU A 26 7.35 -3.31 -5.06
N PHE A 27 7.88 -4.52 -4.96
CA PHE A 27 9.19 -4.87 -5.51
C PHE A 27 9.24 -4.74 -7.04
N ASP A 28 8.22 -5.24 -7.76
CA ASP A 28 8.13 -5.11 -9.22
C ASP A 28 8.04 -3.65 -9.69
N LEU A 29 7.56 -2.76 -8.82
CA LEU A 29 7.49 -1.32 -9.04
C LEU A 29 8.79 -0.59 -8.61
N GLY A 30 9.84 -1.32 -8.23
CA GLY A 30 11.12 -0.75 -7.81
C GLY A 30 11.08 -0.10 -6.42
N MET A 31 10.21 -0.59 -5.55
CA MET A 31 10.12 -0.15 -4.16
C MET A 31 10.89 -1.07 -3.23
N ASP A 32 11.53 -0.48 -2.23
CA ASP A 32 12.29 -1.17 -1.19
C ASP A 32 11.54 -1.11 0.15
N SER A 33 12.14 -1.68 1.19
CA SER A 33 11.56 -1.71 2.54
C SER A 33 11.31 -0.34 3.15
N ILE A 34 12.07 0.69 2.78
CA ILE A 34 11.89 2.05 3.31
C ILE A 34 10.58 2.61 2.77
N LYS A 35 10.34 2.45 1.46
CA LYS A 35 9.08 2.85 0.82
C LYS A 35 7.87 2.10 1.40
N VAL A 36 8.02 0.81 1.75
CA VAL A 36 6.95 0.07 2.44
C VAL A 36 6.60 0.72 3.79
N ILE A 37 7.61 1.14 4.57
CA ILE A 37 7.39 1.83 5.85
C ILE A 37 6.64 3.15 5.61
N ASP A 38 7.05 3.96 4.64
CA ASP A 38 6.40 5.23 4.32
C ASP A 38 4.92 5.07 3.92
N ILE A 39 4.64 4.02 3.13
CA ILE A 39 3.27 3.66 2.74
C ILE A 39 2.47 3.19 3.96
N SER A 40 3.03 2.32 4.80
CA SER A 40 2.38 1.81 6.00
C SER A 40 2.01 2.95 6.96
N GLU A 41 2.91 3.90 7.15
CA GLU A 41 2.63 5.11 7.93
C GLU A 41 1.51 5.95 7.33
N SER A 42 1.49 6.11 6.00
CA SER A 42 0.45 6.88 5.30
C SER A 42 -0.93 6.22 5.44
N ILE A 43 -0.99 4.89 5.29
CA ILE A 43 -2.20 4.10 5.54
C ILE A 43 -2.65 4.27 6.99
N PHE A 44 -1.74 4.16 7.96
CA PHE A 44 -2.07 4.31 9.38
C PHE A 44 -2.62 5.71 9.69
N LYS A 45 -1.99 6.78 9.18
CA LYS A 45 -2.45 8.16 9.37
C LYS A 45 -3.87 8.40 8.82
N LEU A 46 -4.23 7.76 7.72
CA LEU A 46 -5.52 7.96 7.04
C LEU A 46 -6.63 7.03 7.52
N SER A 47 -6.29 5.82 7.95
CA SER A 47 -7.26 4.77 8.28
C SER A 47 -7.30 4.40 9.76
N GLY A 48 -6.26 4.72 10.53
CA GLY A 48 -6.06 4.21 11.90
C GLY A 48 -5.66 2.73 11.97
N ILE A 49 -5.52 2.05 10.82
CA ILE A 49 -5.16 0.63 10.75
C ILE A 49 -3.65 0.51 10.61
N ARG A 50 -3.04 -0.23 11.54
CA ARG A 50 -1.63 -0.60 11.46
C ARG A 50 -1.51 -1.90 10.68
N LEU A 51 -0.54 -1.94 9.77
CA LEU A 51 -0.17 -3.12 9.00
C LEU A 51 1.16 -3.65 9.52
N GLU A 52 1.19 -4.90 9.96
CA GLU A 52 2.42 -5.58 10.35
C GLU A 52 3.15 -6.13 9.12
N TRP A 53 4.46 -6.41 9.25
CA TRP A 53 5.31 -6.82 8.11
C TRP A 53 4.83 -8.12 7.43
N GLU A 54 4.26 -9.05 8.21
CA GLU A 54 3.68 -10.29 7.71
C GLU A 54 2.43 -10.05 6.86
N GLU A 55 1.75 -8.92 7.06
CA GLU A 55 0.55 -8.53 6.34
C GLU A 55 0.86 -7.63 5.13
N PHE A 56 1.90 -6.79 5.24
CA PHE A 56 2.29 -5.83 4.23
C PHE A 56 3.82 -5.71 4.12
N ASN A 57 4.36 -6.13 2.99
CA ASN A 57 5.79 -6.05 2.70
C ASN A 57 6.05 -5.89 1.19
N ILE A 58 7.32 -5.98 0.78
CA ILE A 58 7.73 -5.75 -0.62
C ILE A 58 7.08 -6.68 -1.64
N THR A 59 6.51 -7.82 -1.24
CA THR A 59 5.82 -8.75 -2.14
C THR A 59 4.32 -8.46 -2.25
N SER A 60 3.80 -7.45 -1.56
CA SER A 60 2.39 -7.08 -1.62
C SER A 60 2.09 -6.19 -2.82
N SER A 61 0.96 -6.44 -3.47
CA SER A 61 0.34 -5.55 -4.47
C SER A 61 -0.66 -4.58 -3.84
N LEU A 62 -1.07 -3.56 -4.60
CA LEU A 62 -2.09 -2.62 -4.13
C LEU A 62 -3.43 -3.32 -3.88
N ASN A 63 -3.85 -4.22 -4.77
CA ASN A 63 -5.12 -4.91 -4.65
C ASN A 63 -5.18 -5.80 -3.40
N GLU A 64 -4.12 -6.54 -3.12
CA GLU A 64 -4.02 -7.37 -1.90
C GLU A 64 -4.11 -6.52 -0.63
N VAL A 65 -3.39 -5.39 -0.58
CA VAL A 65 -3.43 -4.47 0.57
C VAL A 65 -4.83 -3.86 0.72
N TYR A 66 -5.48 -3.49 -0.38
CA TYR A 66 -6.84 -2.95 -0.33
C TYR A 66 -7.85 -3.95 0.22
N ASP A 67 -7.76 -5.22 -0.18
CA ASP A 67 -8.65 -6.26 0.31
C ASP A 67 -8.35 -6.62 1.77
N LEU A 68 -7.08 -6.62 2.19
CA LEU A 68 -6.70 -6.75 3.60
C LEU A 68 -7.32 -5.62 4.45
N LEU A 69 -7.23 -4.37 3.99
CA LEU A 69 -7.78 -3.22 4.69
C LEU A 69 -9.31 -3.26 4.79
N LYS A 70 -10.00 -3.84 3.80
CA LYS A 70 -11.44 -4.11 3.89
C LYS A 70 -11.77 -5.07 5.01
N VAL A 71 -11.03 -6.17 5.12
CA VAL A 71 -11.24 -7.19 6.16
C VAL A 71 -10.96 -6.62 7.54
N LYS A 72 -9.89 -5.83 7.71
CA LYS A 72 -9.53 -5.25 9.01
C LYS A 72 -10.44 -4.09 9.45
N ALA A 73 -11.17 -3.47 8.52
CA ALA A 73 -12.11 -2.39 8.81
C ALA A 73 -13.55 -2.87 9.04
N ALA A 74 -13.83 -4.17 8.91
CA ALA A 74 -15.11 -4.81 9.21
C ALA A 74 -15.21 -5.16 10.69
#